data_AF-A0A6C0CYE2-F1
#
_entry.id   AF-A0A6C0CYE2-F1
#
_cell.length_a   1.000
_cell.length_b   1.000
_cell.length_c   1.000
_cell.angle_alpha   90.00
_cell.angle_beta   90.00
_cell.angle_gamma   90.00
#
_symmetry.space_group_name_H-M   'P 1'
#
loop_
_entity.id
_entity.type
_entity.pdbx_description
1 polymer ?
#
loop_
_entity_poly.entity_id
_entity_poly.type
_entity_poly.pdbx_seq_one_letter_code
_entity_poly.pdbx_strand_id
1 'polypeptide(L)'
;MNKNDCVIFFGGLILLQYIVKILKSVLKEKRPIESNTYGMPSTKSATLSYISTFFIIHYKLNNKDILKLIIITAIGILYKLCYKEHTINQILCGIIIGILYAHIINIYI
;
A
#
# COMPACT_ATOMS: atom_id res chain seq x y z
N MET A 1 -15.48 -11.13 -6.20
CA MET A 1 -14.42 -11.00 -7.22
C MET A 1 -14.70 -11.97 -8.33
N ASN A 2 -14.91 -11.48 -9.55
CA ASN A 2 -14.93 -12.35 -10.72
C ASN A 2 -13.48 -12.71 -11.14
N LYS A 3 -13.31 -13.54 -12.17
CA LYS A 3 -11.98 -13.97 -12.63
C LYS A 3 -11.10 -12.81 -13.10
N ASN A 4 -11.66 -11.83 -13.80
CA ASN A 4 -10.93 -10.69 -14.33
C ASN A 4 -10.47 -9.77 -13.19
N ASP A 5 -11.36 -9.47 -12.24
CA ASP A 5 -11.04 -8.70 -11.04
C ASP A 5 -9.88 -9.35 -10.26
N CYS A 6 -9.87 -10.69 -10.17
CA CYS A 6 -8.79 -11.42 -9.51
C CYS A 6 -7.44 -11.21 -10.23
N VAL A 7 -7.43 -11.38 -11.55
CA VAL A 7 -6.21 -11.19 -12.35
C VAL A 7 -5.68 -9.76 -12.19
N ILE A 8 -6.57 -8.77 -12.23
CA ILE A 8 -6.20 -7.37 -12.11
C ILE A 8 -5.75 -7.02 -10.69
N PHE A 9 -6.41 -7.54 -9.66
CA PHE A 9 -6.01 -7.36 -8.26
C PHE A 9 -4.62 -7.95 -7.97
N PHE A 10 -4.41 -9.22 -8.30
CA PHE A 10 -3.14 -9.89 -8.01
C PHE A 10 -2.02 -9.42 -8.94
N GLY A 11 -2.31 -9.17 -10.21
CA GLY A 11 -1.36 -8.56 -11.14
C GLY A 11 -0.96 -7.15 -10.70
N GLY A 12 -1.95 -6.36 -10.26
CA GLY A 12 -1.76 -5.03 -9.68
C GLY A 12 -0.87 -5.06 -8.45
N LEU A 13 -1.10 -6.01 -7.53
CA LEU A 13 -0.24 -6.23 -6.35
C LEU A 13 1.22 -6.48 -6.74
N ILE A 14 1.46 -7.42 -7.65
CA ILE A 14 2.81 -7.78 -8.08
C ILE A 14 3.51 -6.56 -8.71
N LEU A 15 2.81 -5.87 -9.61
CA LEU A 15 3.36 -4.70 -10.30
C LEU A 15 3.65 -3.54 -9.31
N LEU A 16 2.78 -3.32 -8.31
CA LEU A 16 3.02 -2.34 -7.25
C LEU A 16 4.32 -2.62 -6.48
N GLN A 17 4.61 -3.89 -6.17
CA GLN A 17 5.87 -4.24 -5.50
C GLN A 17 7.09 -3.83 -6.32
N TYR A 18 7.06 -4.07 -7.64
CA TYR A 18 8.14 -3.66 -8.53
C TYR A 18 8.28 -2.14 -8.61
N ILE A 19 7.17 -1.43 -8.79
CA ILE A 19 7.15 0.05 -8.83
C ILE A 19 7.77 0.62 -7.55
N VAL A 20 7.32 0.15 -6.38
CA VAL A 20 7.84 0.63 -5.09
C VAL A 20 9.33 0.29 -4.93
N LYS A 21 9.78 -0.89 -5.40
CA LYS A 21 11.19 -1.27 -5.36
C LYS A 21 12.05 -0.34 -6.22
N ILE A 22 11.57 0.03 -7.41
CA ILE A 22 12.25 1.00 -8.29
C ILE A 22 12.27 2.39 -7.63
N LEU A 23 11.15 2.85 -7.08
CA LEU A 23 11.10 4.14 -6.38
C LEU A 23 12.08 4.18 -5.20
N LYS A 24 12.20 3.08 -4.44
CA LYS A 24 13.18 2.95 -3.36
C LYS A 24 14.62 3.11 -3.84
N SER A 25 14.96 2.53 -4.99
CA SER A 25 16.32 2.65 -5.54
C SER A 25 16.62 4.03 -6.11
N VAL A 26 15.58 4.81 -6.47
CA VAL A 26 15.72 6.20 -6.90
C VAL A 26 15.83 7.15 -5.71
N LEU A 27 14.92 7.06 -4.74
CA LEU A 27 14.85 7.99 -3.60
C LEU A 27 15.96 7.76 -2.58
N LYS A 28 16.35 6.50 -2.36
CA LYS A 28 17.46 6.11 -1.49
C LYS A 28 17.39 6.66 -0.05
N GLU A 29 16.19 6.97 0.45
CA GLU A 29 16.02 7.46 1.82
C GLU A 29 16.33 6.34 2.82
N LYS A 30 17.15 6.64 3.83
CA LYS A 30 17.54 5.69 4.88
C LYS A 30 16.36 5.41 5.83
N ARG A 31 16.36 4.21 6.42
CA ARG A 31 15.43 3.87 7.51
C ARG A 31 15.91 4.50 8.84
N PRO A 32 15.01 4.66 9.83
CA PRO A 32 15.41 5.13 11.16
C PRO A 32 16.30 4.14 11.91
N ILE A 33 16.11 2.83 11.67
CA ILE A 33 17.01 1.77 12.14
C ILE A 33 18.05 1.44 11.08
N GLU A 34 19.22 0.96 11.50
CA GLU A 34 20.24 0.48 10.58
C GLU A 34 19.70 -0.67 9.72
N SER A 35 19.80 -0.50 8.41
CA SER A 35 19.33 -1.47 7.42
C SER A 35 20.11 -1.32 6.13
N ASN A 36 20.38 -2.45 5.47
CA ASN A 36 20.98 -2.48 4.14
C ASN A 36 19.99 -2.10 3.02
N THR A 37 18.80 -1.59 3.37
CA THR A 37 17.73 -1.27 2.41
C THR A 37 17.13 0.10 2.67
N TYR A 38 16.60 0.72 1.61
CA TYR A 38 15.94 2.02 1.68
C TYR A 38 14.51 1.95 2.24
N GLY A 39 14.11 3.02 2.93
CA GLY A 39 12.84 3.17 3.64
C GLY A 39 11.72 3.82 2.82
N MET A 40 12.03 4.77 1.93
CA MET A 40 11.01 5.51 1.19
C MET A 40 10.78 4.95 -0.23
N PRO A 41 9.53 4.70 -0.65
CA PRO A 41 8.30 4.67 0.15
C PRO A 41 8.12 3.34 0.90
N SER A 42 7.34 3.31 1.97
CA SER A 42 7.03 2.07 2.68
C SER A 42 6.25 1.10 1.79
N THR A 43 6.87 -0.02 1.42
CA THR A 43 6.26 -1.11 0.65
C THR A 43 5.02 -1.67 1.32
N LYS A 44 5.06 -1.86 2.64
CA LYS A 44 3.94 -2.41 3.40
C LYS A 44 2.75 -1.44 3.40
N SER A 45 3.03 -0.14 3.56
CA SER A 45 2.02 0.90 3.51
C SER A 45 1.38 1.00 2.13
N ALA A 46 2.17 1.03 1.06
CA ALA A 46 1.64 1.02 -0.31
C ALA A 46 0.78 -0.20 -0.60
N THR A 47 1.24 -1.39 -0.19
CA THR A 47 0.51 -2.65 -0.42
C THR A 47 -0.84 -2.66 0.32
N LEU A 48 -0.84 -2.36 1.62
CA LEU A 48 -2.07 -2.43 2.42
C LEU A 48 -3.05 -1.33 2.02
N SER A 49 -2.57 -0.12 1.73
CA SER A 49 -3.42 0.95 1.21
C SER A 49 -4.02 0.58 -0.14
N TYR A 50 -3.23 0.04 -1.09
CA TYR A 50 -3.77 -0.47 -2.36
C TYR A 50 -4.88 -1.49 -2.14
N ILE A 51 -4.64 -2.52 -1.32
CA ILE A 51 -5.64 -3.56 -1.03
C ILE A 51 -6.92 -2.93 -0.48
N SER A 52 -6.79 -2.09 0.55
CA SER A 52 -7.95 -1.48 1.20
C SER A 52 -8.75 -0.59 0.24
N THR A 53 -8.07 0.25 -0.53
CA THR A 53 -8.69 1.16 -1.49
C THR A 53 -9.33 0.40 -2.64
N PHE A 54 -8.68 -0.66 -3.15
CA PHE A 54 -9.25 -1.53 -4.16
C PHE A 54 -10.59 -2.12 -3.69
N PHE A 55 -10.63 -2.69 -2.47
CA PHE A 55 -11.87 -3.25 -1.95
C PHE A 55 -12.97 -2.19 -1.74
N ILE A 56 -12.61 -0.99 -1.29
CA ILE A 56 -13.56 0.11 -1.08
C ILE A 56 -14.17 0.59 -2.41
N ILE A 57 -13.37 0.68 -3.47
CA ILE A 57 -13.84 1.20 -4.77
C ILE A 57 -14.64 0.13 -5.52
N HIS A 58 -14.18 -1.12 -5.53
CA HIS A 58 -14.77 -2.17 -6.37
C HIS A 58 -15.96 -2.90 -5.75
N TYR A 59 -16.15 -2.78 -4.43
CA TYR A 59 -17.22 -3.48 -3.74
C TYR A 59 -18.13 -2.50 -3.01
N LYS A 60 -19.43 -2.78 -3.05
CA LYS A 60 -20.43 -2.05 -2.28
C LYS A 60 -20.36 -2.45 -0.80
N LEU A 61 -19.31 -1.99 -0.12
CA LEU A 61 -19.13 -2.17 1.31
C LEU A 61 -19.99 -1.18 2.07
N ASN A 62 -20.56 -1.61 3.20
CA ASN A 62 -21.22 -0.68 4.13
C ASN A 62 -20.18 0.08 4.98
N ASN A 63 -20.60 1.18 5.61
CA ASN A 63 -19.71 2.03 6.43
C ASN A 63 -19.00 1.27 7.56
N LYS A 64 -19.63 0.25 8.15
CA LYS A 64 -19.02 -0.54 9.23
C LYS A 64 -17.87 -1.39 8.70
N ASP A 65 -18.03 -1.98 7.52
CA ASP A 65 -17.00 -2.82 6.90
C ASP A 65 -15.86 -1.97 6.33
N ILE A 66 -16.16 -0.79 5.77
CA ILE A 66 -15.14 0.21 5.41
C ILE A 66 -14.31 0.59 6.65
N LEU A 67 -14.98 0.90 7.77
CA LEU A 67 -14.28 1.26 9.01
C LEU A 67 -13.39 0.13 9.52
N LYS A 68 -13.87 -1.12 9.55
CA LYS A 68 -13.06 -2.29 9.94
C LYS A 68 -11.83 -2.42 9.03
N LEU A 69 -12.01 -2.27 7.72
CA LEU A 69 -10.93 -2.37 6.75
C LEU A 69 -9.87 -1.28 6.95
N ILE A 70 -10.28 -0.04 7.20
CA ILE A 70 -9.39 1.08 7.54
C ILE A 70 -8.64 0.79 8.84
N ILE A 71 -9.31 0.31 9.88
CA ILE A 71 -8.67 -0.01 11.18
C ILE A 71 -7.62 -1.12 11.01
N ILE A 72 -7.96 -2.21 10.33
CA ILE A 72 -7.03 -3.32 10.08
C ILE A 72 -5.82 -2.84 9.26
N THR A 73 -6.06 -2.02 8.24
CA THR A 73 -5.01 -1.40 7.42
C THR A 73 -4.10 -0.51 8.25
N ALA A 74 -4.68 0.34 9.10
CA ALA A 74 -3.95 1.23 10.00
C ALA A 74 -3.08 0.44 10.97
N ILE A 75 -3.62 -0.58 11.65
CA ILE A 75 -2.85 -1.46 12.54
C ILE A 75 -1.69 -2.14 11.78
N GLY A 76 -1.98 -2.67 10.60
CA GLY A 76 -1.00 -3.31 9.72
C GLY A 76 0.07 -2.36 9.18
N ILE A 77 -0.09 -1.04 9.33
CA ILE A 77 0.91 -0.02 8.97
C ILE A 77 1.63 0.50 10.21
N LEU A 78 0.89 0.79 11.28
CA LEU A 78 1.39 1.43 12.50
C LEU A 78 2.49 0.63 13.20
N TYR A 79 2.48 -0.71 13.09
CA TYR A 79 3.56 -1.52 13.64
C TYR A 79 4.93 -1.09 13.09
N LYS A 80 5.02 -0.66 11.83
CA LYS A 80 6.29 -0.17 11.24
C LYS A 80 6.81 1.09 11.93
N LEU A 81 5.94 1.94 12.48
CA LEU A 81 6.34 3.08 13.32
C LEU A 81 6.81 2.61 14.69
N CYS A 82 6.06 1.71 15.33
CA CYS A 82 6.39 1.20 16.68
C CYS A 82 7.77 0.54 16.72
N TYR A 83 8.12 -0.23 15.68
CA TYR A 83 9.45 -0.86 15.55
C TYR A 83 10.52 0.06 14.94
N LYS A 84 10.21 1.35 14.73
CA LYS A 84 11.12 2.35 14.12
C LYS A 84 11.66 1.93 12.75
N GLU A 85 10.94 1.05 12.04
CA GLU A 85 11.37 0.59 10.73
C GLU A 85 11.23 1.65 9.65
N HIS A 86 10.26 2.57 9.81
CA HIS A 86 9.97 3.63 8.86
C HIS A 86 9.63 4.93 9.60
N THR A 87 9.89 6.07 8.95
CA THR A 87 9.39 7.38 9.40
C THR A 87 7.91 7.56 9.02
N ILE A 88 7.26 8.55 9.62
CA ILE A 88 5.89 8.95 9.25
C ILE A 88 5.83 9.32 7.77
N ASN A 89 6.81 10.08 7.26
CA ASN A 89 6.86 10.50 5.84
C ASN A 89 6.97 9.30 4.89
N GLN A 90 7.79 8.29 5.24
CA GLN A 90 7.93 7.06 4.45
C GLN A 90 6.62 6.27 4.40
N ILE A 91 5.87 6.25 5.51
CA ILE A 91 4.55 5.63 5.57
C ILE A 91 3.53 6.39 4.75
N LEU A 92 3.42 7.72 4.95
CA LEU A 92 2.48 8.56 4.22
C LEU A 92 2.71 8.48 2.72
N CYS A 93 3.98 8.52 2.27
CA CYS A 93 4.32 8.35 0.87
C CYS A 93 3.85 6.98 0.33
N GLY A 94 4.06 5.91 1.08
CA GLY A 94 3.54 4.59 0.74
C GLY A 94 2.01 4.58 0.62
N ILE A 95 1.30 5.14 1.61
CA ILE A 95 -0.17 5.24 1.60
C ILE A 95 -0.67 5.96 0.35
N ILE A 96 -0.10 7.13 0.05
CA ILE A 96 -0.46 7.93 -1.14
C ILE A 96 -0.26 7.13 -2.41
N ILE A 97 0.89 6.46 -2.57
CA ILE A 97 1.18 5.63 -3.74
C ILE A 97 0.16 4.50 -3.87
N GLY A 98 -0.15 3.79 -2.78
CA GLY A 98 -1.12 2.70 -2.80
C GLY A 98 -2.53 3.15 -3.21
N ILE A 99 -2.99 4.28 -2.66
CA ILE A 99 -4.30 4.86 -2.99
C ILE A 99 -4.36 5.29 -4.46
N LEU A 100 -3.38 6.07 -4.92
CA LEU A 100 -3.33 6.54 -6.31
C LEU A 100 -3.26 5.36 -7.28
N TYR A 101 -2.43 4.37 -6.97
CA TYR A 101 -2.28 3.20 -7.81
C TYR A 101 -3.56 2.35 -7.88
N ALA A 102 -4.32 2.22 -6.79
CA ALA A 102 -5.62 1.56 -6.81
C ALA A 102 -6.59 2.25 -7.79
N HIS A 103 -6.63 3.58 -7.80
CA HIS A 103 -7.46 4.33 -8.75
C HIS A 103 -6.99 4.15 -10.21
N ILE A 104 -5.68 4.11 -10.45
CA ILE A 104 -5.12 3.85 -11.80
C ILE A 104 -5.54 2.46 -12.29
N ILE A 105 -5.40 1.44 -11.45
CA ILE A 105 -5.76 0.06 -11.80
C ILE A 105 -7.27 -0.10 -12.01
N ASN A 106 -8.10 0.62 -11.25
CA ASN A 106 -9.55 0.62 -11.40
C ASN A 106 -10.02 1.06 -12.80
N ILE A 107 -9.23 1.84 -13.55
CA ILE A 107 -9.57 2.23 -14.94
C ILE A 107 -9.65 1.00 -15.87
N TYR A 108 -8.98 -0.09 -15.52
CA TYR A 108 -8.89 -1.30 -16.34
C TYR A 108 -9.89 -2.40 -15.95
N ILE A 109 -10.81 -2.10 -15.00
CA ILE A 109 -11.86 -3.00 -14.51
C ILE A 109 -13.22 -2.47 -14.96
#